data_AF-A0A2X5RBF6-F1
#
_entry.id   AF-A0A2X5RBF6-F1
#
_cell.length_a   1.000
_cell.length_b   1.000
_cell.length_c   1.000
_cell.angle_alpha   90.00
_cell.angle_beta   90.00
_cell.angle_gamma   90.00
#
_symmetry.space_group_name_H-M   'P 1'
#
loop_
_entity.id
_entity.type
_entity.pdbx_description
1 polymer ?
#
loop_
_entity_poly.entity_id
_entity_poly.type
_entity_poly.pdbx_seq_one_letter_code
_entity_poly.pdbx_strand_id
1 'polypeptide(L)'
;MNVVLSERPDVTQEIIFPSHCPVCGSDVERTEGEAVTRCTGGLICGAQRKEALKHFVSRRAMDVDGMGDKIIDQLVEKEYVHTPADLFRLTAGKLTGLDRMGPRSAQNVVDALEKSKDTTLPVFCLHWGSARLVKQRL
;
A
#
# COMPACT_ATOMS: atom_id res chain seq x y z
N MET A 1 9.81 -25.33 -8.78
CA MET A 1 8.89 -25.85 -7.75
C MET A 1 7.63 -26.32 -8.44
N ASN A 2 7.29 -27.58 -8.29
CA ASN A 2 6.10 -28.23 -8.84
C ASN A 2 5.49 -29.13 -7.78
N VAL A 3 4.21 -29.47 -7.93
CA VAL A 3 3.51 -30.39 -7.03
C VAL A 3 4.14 -31.78 -7.12
N VAL A 4 4.43 -32.39 -5.97
CA VAL A 4 4.88 -33.79 -5.86
C VAL A 4 3.66 -34.70 -5.80
N LEU A 5 3.20 -35.14 -6.97
CA LEU A 5 1.97 -35.93 -7.08
C LEU A 5 2.04 -37.27 -6.34
N SER A 6 3.23 -37.85 -6.19
CA SER A 6 3.45 -39.11 -5.48
C SER A 6 3.20 -39.03 -3.96
N GLU A 7 3.16 -37.83 -3.39
CA GLU A 7 2.88 -37.59 -1.97
C GLU A 7 1.51 -36.95 -1.75
N ARG A 8 0.65 -36.89 -2.78
CA ARG A 8 -0.68 -36.30 -2.65
C ARG A 8 -1.56 -37.22 -1.77
N PRO A 9 -2.13 -36.70 -0.65
CA PRO A 9 -3.04 -37.48 0.18
C PRO A 9 -4.32 -37.87 -0.58
N ASP A 10 -4.97 -38.96 -0.14
CA ASP A 10 -6.24 -39.42 -0.74
C ASP A 10 -7.37 -38.39 -0.62
N VAL A 11 -7.34 -37.60 0.45
CA VAL A 11 -8.30 -36.51 0.69
C VAL A 11 -7.62 -35.18 0.43
N THR A 12 -8.08 -34.47 -0.60
CA THR A 12 -7.65 -33.10 -0.91
C THR A 12 -8.83 -32.18 -1.14
N GLN A 13 -8.62 -30.89 -0.93
CA GLN A 13 -9.62 -29.85 -1.17
C GLN A 13 -9.24 -29.04 -2.42
N GLU A 14 -10.26 -28.60 -3.15
CA GLU A 14 -10.07 -27.71 -4.30
C GLU A 14 -9.68 -26.30 -3.83
N ILE A 15 -8.77 -25.65 -4.56
CA ILE A 15 -8.43 -24.25 -4.32
C ILE A 15 -9.47 -23.38 -5.01
N ILE A 16 -10.41 -22.85 -4.23
CA ILE A 16 -11.44 -21.96 -4.73
C ILE A 16 -10.95 -20.51 -4.63
N PHE A 17 -10.85 -19.83 -5.77
CA PHE A 17 -10.57 -18.40 -5.77
C PHE A 17 -11.78 -17.63 -5.21
N PRO A 18 -11.56 -16.66 -4.32
CA PRO A 18 -12.66 -15.92 -3.73
C PRO A 18 -13.39 -15.09 -4.79
N SER A 19 -14.72 -15.01 -4.72
CA SER A 19 -15.53 -14.12 -5.56
C SER A 19 -15.55 -12.68 -5.05
N HIS A 20 -15.21 -12.47 -3.78
CA HIS A 20 -15.14 -11.18 -3.12
C HIS A 20 -13.82 -11.02 -2.37
N CYS A 21 -13.32 -9.80 -2.27
CA CYS A 21 -12.08 -9.51 -1.58
C CYS A 21 -12.21 -9.88 -0.09
N PRO A 22 -11.31 -10.71 0.47
CA PRO A 22 -11.39 -11.12 1.87
C PRO A 22 -11.09 -9.99 2.87
N VAL A 23 -10.62 -8.84 2.38
CA VAL A 23 -10.28 -7.67 3.22
C VAL A 23 -11.42 -6.64 3.25
N CYS A 24 -12.05 -6.37 2.11
CA CYS A 24 -13.03 -5.27 2.00
C CYS A 24 -14.39 -5.68 1.44
N GLY A 25 -14.58 -6.95 1.09
CA GLY A 25 -15.83 -7.48 0.54
C GLY A 25 -16.19 -7.00 -0.87
N SER A 26 -15.39 -6.13 -1.49
CA SER A 26 -15.60 -5.71 -2.89
C SER A 26 -15.45 -6.87 -3.86
N ASP A 27 -16.04 -6.76 -5.04
CA ASP A 27 -15.88 -7.74 -6.10
C ASP A 27 -14.40 -7.95 -6.46
N VAL A 28 -14.10 -9.14 -6.96
CA VAL A 28 -12.82 -9.39 -7.61
C VAL A 28 -13.04 -9.64 -9.10
N GLU A 29 -12.17 -9.08 -9.91
CA GLU A 29 -12.21 -9.23 -11.35
C GLU A 29 -10.93 -9.89 -11.86
N ARG A 30 -11.07 -10.63 -12.95
CA ARG A 30 -9.95 -11.15 -13.72
C ARG A 30 -10.16 -10.76 -15.16
N THR A 31 -9.35 -9.82 -15.63
CA THR A 31 -9.38 -9.36 -17.02
C THR A 31 -9.04 -10.52 -17.96
N GLU A 32 -9.75 -10.60 -19.08
CA GLU A 32 -9.50 -11.60 -20.10
C GLU A 32 -8.03 -11.54 -20.58
N GLY A 33 -7.37 -12.69 -20.63
CA GLY A 33 -5.95 -12.79 -20.97
C GLY A 33 -4.98 -12.49 -19.81
N GLU A 34 -5.45 -12.02 -18.65
CA GLU A 34 -4.60 -11.83 -17.47
C GLU A 34 -4.63 -13.02 -16.52
N ALA A 35 -3.48 -13.34 -15.94
CA ALA A 35 -3.35 -14.38 -14.91
C ALA A 35 -3.77 -13.90 -13.51
N VAL A 36 -3.81 -12.58 -13.29
CA VAL A 36 -3.98 -11.97 -11.97
C VAL A 36 -5.43 -11.58 -11.76
N THR A 37 -6.00 -12.05 -10.66
CA THR A 37 -7.29 -11.57 -10.13
C THR A 37 -7.05 -10.36 -9.22
N ARG A 38 -7.80 -9.27 -9.40
CA ARG A 38 -7.65 -8.04 -8.62
C ARG A 38 -8.94 -7.67 -7.90
N CYS A 39 -8.80 -7.07 -6.73
CA CYS A 39 -9.91 -6.45 -6.01
C CYS A 39 -10.28 -5.12 -6.68
N THR A 40 -11.57 -4.89 -6.90
CA THR A 40 -12.09 -3.67 -7.54
C THR A 40 -12.30 -2.52 -6.55
N GLY A 41 -12.17 -2.78 -5.24
CA GLY A 41 -12.45 -1.82 -4.17
C GLY A 41 -11.50 -0.62 -4.07
N GLY A 42 -10.43 -0.57 -4.86
CA GLY A 42 -9.50 0.57 -4.91
C GLY A 42 -9.05 1.04 -3.51
N LEU A 43 -9.09 2.35 -3.25
CA LEU A 43 -8.67 2.94 -1.97
C LEU A 43 -9.65 2.71 -0.81
N ILE A 44 -10.86 2.20 -1.06
CA ILE A 44 -11.77 1.75 0.00
C ILE A 44 -11.20 0.47 0.64
N CYS A 45 -10.51 -0.36 -0.14
CA CYS A 45 -9.86 -1.55 0.38
C CYS A 45 -8.65 -1.17 1.26
N GLY A 46 -8.72 -1.48 2.56
CA GLY A 46 -7.63 -1.23 3.49
C GLY A 46 -6.29 -1.84 3.07
N ALA A 47 -6.29 -3.03 2.45
CA ALA A 47 -5.07 -3.65 1.91
C ALA A 47 -4.46 -2.85 0.75
N GLN A 48 -5.29 -2.42 -0.21
CA GLN A 48 -4.81 -1.59 -1.32
C GLN A 48 -4.36 -0.22 -0.84
N ARG A 49 -5.06 0.37 0.14
CA ARG A 49 -4.69 1.65 0.74
C ARG A 49 -3.33 1.56 1.43
N LYS A 50 -3.09 0.52 2.23
CA LYS A 50 -1.79 0.26 2.87
C LYS A 50 -0.67 0.20 1.82
N GLU A 51 -0.84 -0.61 0.77
CA GLU A 51 0.18 -0.75 -0.28
C GLU A 51 0.37 0.53 -1.11
N ALA A 52 -0.70 1.26 -1.41
CA ALA A 52 -0.62 2.54 -2.11
C ALA A 52 0.15 3.59 -1.29
N LEU A 53 -0.09 3.66 0.02
CA LEU A 53 0.62 4.57 0.91
C LEU A 53 2.09 4.15 1.09
N LYS A 54 2.39 2.85 1.22
CA LYS A 54 3.77 2.33 1.26
C LYS A 54 4.54 2.69 -0.02
N HIS A 55 3.91 2.50 -1.19
CA HIS A 55 4.51 2.90 -2.46
C HIS A 55 4.75 4.40 -2.52
N PHE A 56 3.78 5.20 -2.08
CA PHE A 56 3.89 6.67 -2.06
C PHE A 56 5.09 7.16 -1.24
N VAL A 57 5.30 6.61 -0.05
CA VAL A 57 6.38 7.04 0.87
C VAL A 57 7.73 6.39 0.58
N SER A 58 7.78 5.44 -0.37
CA SER A 58 9.00 4.70 -0.69
C SER A 58 10.11 5.60 -1.23
N ARG A 59 11.35 5.11 -1.12
CA ARG A 59 12.57 5.82 -1.59
C ARG A 59 12.56 6.21 -3.07
N ARG A 60 11.80 5.49 -3.91
CA ARG A 60 11.71 5.80 -5.35
C ARG A 60 10.57 6.76 -5.69
N ALA A 61 9.68 7.02 -4.73
CA ALA A 61 8.58 7.96 -4.83
C ALA A 61 8.91 9.19 -3.97
N MET A 62 8.10 9.49 -2.95
CA MET A 62 8.27 10.72 -2.15
C MET A 62 9.42 10.68 -1.14
N ASP A 63 10.08 9.52 -0.96
CA ASP A 63 11.25 9.36 -0.09
C ASP A 63 11.04 9.91 1.33
N VAL A 64 9.96 9.47 1.98
CA VAL A 64 9.58 9.94 3.31
C VAL A 64 10.22 9.07 4.38
N ASP A 65 11.35 9.54 4.89
CA ASP A 65 12.06 8.88 5.99
C ASP A 65 11.20 8.73 7.26
N GLY A 66 11.32 7.57 7.92
CA GLY A 66 10.61 7.28 9.17
C GLY A 66 9.18 6.78 8.99
N MET A 67 8.62 6.80 7.78
CA MET A 67 7.28 6.27 7.48
C MET A 67 7.32 4.80 7.05
N GLY A 68 7.64 3.91 7.99
CA GLY A 68 7.73 2.46 7.74
C GLY A 68 6.37 1.74 7.73
N ASP A 69 6.37 0.48 7.27
CA ASP A 69 5.17 -0.36 7.11
C ASP A 69 4.26 -0.37 8.35
N LYS A 70 4.83 -0.55 9.54
CA LYS A 70 4.06 -0.59 10.80
C LYS A 70 3.37 0.72 11.13
N ILE A 71 3.90 1.86 10.69
CA ILE A 71 3.27 3.16 10.91
C ILE A 71 2.12 3.34 9.92
N ILE A 72 2.34 3.00 8.64
CA ILE A 72 1.27 3.00 7.63
C ILE A 72 0.12 2.06 8.03
N ASP A 73 0.45 0.86 8.51
CA ASP A 73 -0.56 -0.11 8.94
C ASP A 73 -1.45 0.46 10.05
N GLN A 74 -0.84 1.06 11.08
CA GLN A 74 -1.57 1.71 12.17
C GLN A 74 -2.38 2.93 11.71
N LEU A 75 -1.83 3.74 10.80
CA LEU A 75 -2.53 4.92 10.27
C LEU A 75 -3.78 4.51 9.48
N VAL A 76 -3.71 3.42 8.72
CA VAL A 76 -4.87 2.88 7.99
C VAL A 76 -5.85 2.21 8.95
N GLU A 77 -5.38 1.38 9.89
CA GLU A 77 -6.24 0.67 10.85
C GLU A 77 -6.99 1.61 11.80
N LYS A 78 -6.37 2.74 12.18
CA LYS A 78 -7.02 3.78 12.98
C LYS A 78 -7.85 4.77 12.13
N GLU A 79 -7.94 4.54 10.82
CA GLU A 79 -8.64 5.42 9.86
C GLU A 79 -8.16 6.88 9.94
N TYR A 80 -6.88 7.09 10.25
CA TYR A 80 -6.27 8.43 10.31
C TYR A 80 -5.88 8.95 8.92
N VAL A 81 -5.71 8.05 7.96
CA VAL A 81 -5.27 8.32 6.59
C VAL A 81 -6.11 7.50 5.62
N HIS A 82 -6.80 8.17 4.70
CA HIS A 82 -7.57 7.53 3.64
C HIS A 82 -6.90 7.69 2.28
N THR A 83 -6.18 8.79 2.11
CA THR A 83 -5.50 9.17 0.88
C THR A 83 -4.06 9.61 1.17
N PRO A 84 -3.17 9.58 0.17
CA PRO A 84 -1.81 10.13 0.29
C PRO A 84 -1.78 11.59 0.75
N ALA A 85 -2.78 12.39 0.36
CA ALA A 85 -2.89 13.79 0.76
C ALA A 85 -3.09 13.97 2.27
N ASP A 86 -3.71 13.00 2.95
CA ASP A 86 -3.95 13.06 4.38
C ASP A 86 -2.66 12.92 5.19
N LEU A 87 -1.59 12.33 4.62
CA LEU A 87 -0.28 12.26 5.25
C LEU A 87 0.26 13.65 5.58
N PHE A 88 0.09 14.62 4.67
CA PHE A 88 0.55 16.00 4.87
C PHE A 88 -0.29 16.79 5.88
N ARG A 89 -1.37 16.21 6.40
CA ARG A 89 -2.21 16.78 7.47
C ARG A 89 -1.91 16.17 8.84
N LEU A 90 -0.99 15.20 8.91
CA LEU A 90 -0.61 14.58 10.17
C LEU A 90 0.20 15.57 11.02
N THR A 91 -0.10 15.58 12.31
CA THR A 91 0.64 16.37 13.30
C THR A 91 1.51 15.45 14.15
N ALA A 92 2.61 15.98 14.69
CA ALA A 92 3.48 15.22 15.58
C ALA A 92 2.72 14.66 16.80
N GLY A 93 1.72 15.40 17.30
CA GLY A 93 0.84 14.93 18.37
C GLY A 93 0.03 13.69 17.99
N LYS A 94 -0.57 13.68 16.78
CA LYS A 94 -1.33 12.52 16.29
C LYS A 94 -0.44 11.29 16.09
N LEU A 95 0.78 11.49 15.58
CA LEU A 95 1.75 10.42 15.37
C LEU A 95 2.29 9.85 16.68
N THR A 96 2.49 10.69 17.70
CA THR A 96 2.97 10.23 19.03
C THR A 96 1.99 9.26 19.71
N GLY A 97 0.71 9.27 19.32
CA GLY A 97 -0.29 8.31 19.78
C GLY A 97 -0.22 6.93 19.13
N LEU A 98 0.75 6.69 18.24
CA LEU A 98 0.98 5.39 17.60
C LEU A 98 1.97 4.54 18.41
N ASP A 99 1.81 3.23 18.31
CA ASP A 99 2.70 2.28 18.97
C ASP A 99 4.12 2.43 18.44
N ARG A 100 5.08 2.52 19.38
CA ARG A 100 6.51 2.71 19.13
C ARG A 100 6.85 4.05 18.43
N MET A 101 5.99 5.06 18.52
CA MET A 101 6.27 6.41 18.05
C MET A 101 6.47 7.38 19.21
N GLY A 102 7.70 7.86 19.41
CA GLY A 102 8.01 8.90 20.39
C GLY A 102 7.87 10.31 19.81
N PRO A 103 7.86 11.37 20.64
CA PRO A 103 7.73 12.76 20.19
C PRO A 103 8.78 13.15 19.14
N ARG A 104 10.04 12.71 19.33
CA ARG A 104 11.14 12.99 18.40
C ARG A 104 10.94 12.30 17.05
N SER A 105 10.57 11.01 17.05
CA SER A 105 10.35 10.29 15.79
C SER A 105 9.11 10.80 15.06
N ALA A 106 8.07 11.19 15.80
CA ALA A 106 6.89 11.82 15.24
C ALA A 106 7.25 13.15 14.54
N GLN A 107 8.05 14.00 15.20
CA GLN A 107 8.49 15.26 14.60
C GLN A 107 9.34 15.01 13.35
N ASN A 108 10.29 14.07 13.39
CA ASN A 108 11.11 13.72 12.23
C ASN A 108 10.27 13.31 11.02
N VAL A 109 9.17 12.56 11.24
CA VAL A 109 8.27 12.15 10.15
C VAL A 109 7.51 13.35 9.57
N VAL A 110 7.04 14.28 10.41
CA VAL A 110 6.39 15.52 9.95
C VAL A 110 7.38 16.36 9.13
N ASP A 111 8.62 16.49 9.59
CA ASP A 111 9.66 17.25 8.89
C ASP A 111 10.03 16.57 7.55
N ALA A 112 10.10 15.23 7.52
CA ALA A 112 10.33 14.46 6.30
C ALA A 112 9.18 14.62 5.29
N LEU A 113 7.93 14.61 5.76
CA LEU A 113 6.76 14.88 4.92
C LEU A 113 6.80 16.30 4.36
N GLU A 114 7.16 17.30 5.15
CA GLU A 114 7.30 18.68 4.67
C GLU A 114 8.38 18.78 3.59
N LYS A 115 9.55 18.20 3.84
CA LYS A 115 10.66 18.17 2.88
C LYS A 115 10.27 17.46 1.58
N SER A 116 9.48 16.38 1.65
CA SER A 116 9.06 15.62 0.48
C SER A 116 8.16 16.40 -0.48
N LYS A 117 7.55 17.51 -0.04
CA LYS A 117 6.74 18.37 -0.92
C LYS A 117 7.57 18.99 -2.04
N ASP A 118 8.85 19.25 -1.78
CA ASP A 118 9.81 19.72 -2.78
C ASP A 118 10.28 18.54 -3.66
N THR A 119 9.37 18.03 -4.47
CA THR A 119 9.61 16.92 -5.40
C THR A 119 9.56 17.38 -6.86
N THR A 120 9.93 16.48 -7.77
CA THR A 120 9.85 16.73 -9.22
C THR A 120 8.60 16.09 -9.81
N LEU A 121 8.08 16.65 -10.92
CA LEU A 121 6.91 16.11 -11.62
C LEU A 121 7.06 14.60 -11.99
N PRO A 122 8.22 14.10 -12.46
CA PRO A 122 8.38 12.67 -12.73
C PRO A 122 8.21 11.77 -11.50
N VAL A 123 8.71 12.20 -10.34
CA VAL A 123 8.58 11.48 -9.07
C VAL A 123 7.13 11.50 -8.60
N PHE A 124 6.46 12.65 -8.72
CA PHE A 124 5.03 12.78 -8.43
C PHE A 124 4.17 11.89 -9.34
N CYS A 125 4.49 11.78 -10.63
CA CYS A 125 3.77 10.91 -11.56
C CYS A 125 3.99 9.41 -11.30
N LEU A 126 5.13 9.01 -10.72
CA LEU A 126 5.39 7.61 -10.35
C LEU A 126 4.39 7.10 -9.29
N HIS A 127 3.90 8.01 -8.44
CA HIS A 127 2.88 7.69 -7.45
C HIS A 127 1.51 7.35 -8.07
N TRP A 128 1.11 8.04 -9.13
CA TRP A 128 -0.23 7.92 -9.72
C TRP A 128 -0.46 6.63 -10.51
N GLY A 129 0.52 5.71 -10.51
CA GLY A 129 0.31 4.37 -11.00
C GLY A 129 -0.05 4.33 -12.48
N SER A 130 0.41 5.29 -13.30
CA SER A 130 0.51 5.10 -14.74
C SER A 130 1.56 4.02 -15.02
N ALA A 131 1.22 2.76 -14.72
CA ALA A 131 1.97 1.56 -15.03
C ALA A 131 2.34 1.46 -16.52
N ARG A 132 1.71 2.29 -17.36
CA ARG A 132 1.94 2.42 -18.80
C ARG A 132 3.06 3.37 -19.21
N LEU A 133 3.46 4.35 -18.38
CA LEU A 133 4.46 5.35 -18.79
C LEU A 133 5.91 4.89 -18.62
N VAL A 134 6.19 3.94 -17.73
CA VAL A 134 7.58 3.51 -17.45
C VAL A 134 8.07 2.42 -18.42
N LYS A 135 7.19 1.75 -19.16
CA LYS A 135 7.57 0.74 -20.17
C LYS A 135 8.04 1.31 -21.52
N GLN A 136 8.13 2.63 -21.70
CA GLN A 136 8.52 3.25 -22.98
C GLN A 136 9.98 3.71 -23.08
N ARG A 137 10.83 3.44 -22.08
CA ARG A 137 12.27 3.70 -22.15
C ARG A 137 13.10 2.62 -21.44
N LEU A 138 13.14 1.42 -22.00
CA LEU A 138 14.27 0.49 -21.97
C LEU A 138 14.21 -0.37 -23.24
#